data_AF-A0A925FXP9-F1
#
_entry.id   AF-A0A925FXP9-F1
#
_cell.length_a   1.000
_cell.length_b   1.000
_cell.length_c   1.000
_cell.angle_alpha   90.00
_cell.angle_beta   90.00
_cell.angle_gamma   90.00
#
_symmetry.space_group_name_H-M   'P 1'
#
loop_
_entity.id
_entity.type
_entity.pdbx_description
1 polymer ?
#
loop_
_entity_poly.entity_id
_entity_poly.type
_entity_poly.pdbx_seq_one_letter_code
_entity_poly.pdbx_strand_id
1 'polypeptide(L)'
;CSVGQVFIKDWNAEYIPEGCPPSSLVQLKFPASQKNNAPVKLTWQDGGLRPFHPDLIPANDPLGEPNSANGVILIGTKGIMVCNTYGVNPRIYKNNGEKIESPKPTADATMIKLPENGHQARWAEACKTGYGSALHKGLTSSFDFAGPLTEAILMGNLAIRSYNLRREDPKRANAFLYEGRKKLLWDGTNMKITNFDEANQFVKRNYRSGWSLGV
;
A
#
# COMPACT_ATOMS: atom_id res chain seq x y z
N CYS A 1 -3.26 -11.70 -4.00
CA CYS A 1 -3.90 -11.16 -2.79
C CYS A 1 -4.93 -12.17 -2.30
N SER A 2 -5.48 -11.93 -1.12
CA SER A 2 -6.68 -12.58 -0.60
C SER A 2 -7.66 -11.50 -0.14
N VAL A 3 -8.95 -11.78 -0.20
CA VAL A 3 -10.00 -10.88 0.29
C VAL A 3 -10.96 -11.67 1.18
N GLY A 4 -11.46 -11.04 2.23
CA GLY A 4 -12.53 -11.61 3.04
C GLY A 4 -13.82 -11.73 2.23
N GLN A 5 -14.62 -12.75 2.51
CA GLN A 5 -15.93 -12.95 1.89
C GLN A 5 -17.01 -12.97 2.96
N VAL A 6 -18.06 -12.17 2.76
CA VAL A 6 -19.28 -12.23 3.57
C VAL A 6 -20.23 -13.23 2.92
N PHE A 7 -20.80 -14.13 3.70
CA PHE A 7 -21.80 -15.10 3.22
C PHE A 7 -23.19 -14.66 3.67
N ILE A 8 -24.11 -14.52 2.73
CA ILE A 8 -25.52 -14.13 3.00
C ILE A 8 -26.42 -15.33 3.28
N LYS A 9 -25.97 -16.53 2.90
CA LYS A 9 -26.54 -17.84 3.22
C LYS A 9 -25.46 -18.90 2.97
N ASP A 10 -25.69 -20.13 3.42
CA ASP A 10 -24.74 -21.23 3.29
C ASP A 10 -24.16 -21.34 1.87
N TRP A 11 -22.84 -21.30 1.76
CA TRP A 11 -22.08 -21.43 0.51
C TRP A 11 -22.35 -20.35 -0.56
N ASN A 12 -23.11 -19.31 -0.22
CA ASN A 12 -23.40 -18.19 -1.10
C ASN A 12 -22.75 -16.92 -0.55
N ALA A 13 -21.56 -16.63 -1.07
CA ALA A 13 -20.89 -15.37 -0.82
C ALA A 13 -21.67 -14.21 -1.46
N GLU A 14 -21.73 -13.10 -0.76
CA GLU A 14 -22.11 -11.81 -1.31
C GLU A 14 -21.21 -11.46 -2.51
N TYR A 15 -21.78 -10.79 -3.51
CA TYR A 15 -21.04 -10.34 -4.68
C TYR A 15 -21.37 -8.88 -4.99
N ILE A 16 -20.53 -7.98 -4.45
CA ILE A 16 -20.57 -6.54 -4.70
C ILE A 16 -19.22 -6.14 -5.33
N PRO A 17 -19.04 -6.33 -6.65
CA PRO A 17 -17.75 -6.10 -7.30
C PRO A 17 -17.31 -4.63 -7.34
N GLU A 18 -18.24 -3.70 -7.12
CA GLU A 18 -17.97 -2.26 -7.01
C GLU A 18 -17.59 -1.81 -5.58
N GLY A 19 -17.78 -2.68 -4.58
CA GLY A 19 -17.49 -2.41 -3.18
C GLY A 19 -16.07 -2.80 -2.78
N CYS A 20 -15.63 -2.30 -1.62
CA CYS A 20 -14.43 -2.81 -0.97
C CYS A 20 -14.74 -4.14 -0.25
N PRO A 21 -13.77 -5.07 -0.16
CA PRO A 21 -13.94 -6.26 0.66
C PRO A 21 -13.94 -5.88 2.15
N PRO A 22 -14.53 -6.71 3.04
CA PRO A 22 -14.48 -6.49 4.48
C PRO A 22 -13.04 -6.54 5.04
N SER A 23 -12.15 -7.26 4.36
CA SER A 23 -10.72 -7.35 4.69
C SER A 23 -9.91 -7.73 3.46
N SER A 24 -8.63 -7.34 3.45
CA SER A 24 -7.73 -7.68 2.36
C SER A 24 -6.30 -7.99 2.84
N LEU A 25 -5.65 -8.87 2.07
CA LEU A 25 -4.24 -9.22 2.20
C LEU A 25 -3.58 -9.08 0.83
N VAL A 26 -2.74 -8.08 0.66
CA VAL A 26 -2.02 -7.82 -0.59
C VAL A 26 -0.52 -8.04 -0.37
N GLN A 27 0.16 -8.60 -1.37
CA GLN A 27 1.61 -8.69 -1.37
C GLN A 27 2.15 -8.04 -2.63
N LEU A 28 3.06 -7.08 -2.46
CA LEU A 28 3.83 -6.45 -3.51
C LEU A 28 5.30 -6.87 -3.38
N LYS A 29 5.95 -7.13 -4.51
CA LYS A 29 7.36 -7.52 -4.56
C LYS A 29 8.12 -6.47 -5.35
N PHE A 30 9.10 -5.85 -4.70
CA PHE A 30 10.00 -4.89 -5.32
C PHE A 30 11.36 -5.57 -5.49
N PRO A 31 11.99 -5.46 -6.68
CA PRO A 31 13.34 -5.95 -6.87
C PRO A 31 14.34 -5.13 -6.03
N ALA A 32 15.57 -5.64 -5.92
CA ALA A 32 16.67 -4.83 -5.42
C ALA A 32 16.82 -3.55 -6.25
N SER A 33 17.29 -2.49 -5.61
CA SER A 33 17.51 -1.17 -6.21
C SER A 33 18.85 -0.61 -5.77
N GLN A 34 19.27 0.51 -6.37
CA GLN A 34 20.46 1.24 -5.92
C GLN A 34 20.37 1.69 -4.45
N LYS A 35 19.16 1.92 -3.92
CA LYS A 35 18.94 2.33 -2.52
C LYS A 35 18.88 1.16 -1.54
N ASN A 36 18.50 -0.02 -2.00
CA ASN A 36 18.41 -1.24 -1.21
C ASN A 36 18.79 -2.44 -2.07
N ASN A 37 19.94 -3.06 -1.79
CA ASN A 37 20.49 -4.15 -2.58
C ASN A 37 19.78 -5.49 -2.40
N ALA A 38 18.72 -5.55 -1.58
CA ALA A 38 17.88 -6.72 -1.39
C ALA A 38 16.47 -6.50 -1.95
N PRO A 39 15.80 -7.53 -2.48
CA PRO A 39 14.39 -7.43 -2.84
C PRO A 39 13.53 -7.19 -1.60
N VAL A 40 12.47 -6.39 -1.76
CA VAL A 40 11.52 -6.08 -0.68
C VAL A 40 10.19 -6.77 -0.96
N LYS A 41 9.68 -7.48 0.05
CA LYS A 41 8.33 -8.03 0.07
C LYS A 41 7.48 -7.18 1.00
N LEU A 42 6.58 -6.39 0.44
CA LEU A 42 5.60 -5.61 1.19
C LEU A 42 4.32 -6.42 1.31
N THR A 43 3.89 -6.71 2.54
CA THR A 43 2.59 -7.31 2.81
C THR A 43 1.71 -6.25 3.44
N TRP A 44 0.56 -5.98 2.82
CA TRP A 44 -0.46 -5.07 3.32
C TRP A 44 -1.65 -5.89 3.83
N GLN A 45 -2.13 -5.54 5.02
CA GLN A 45 -3.23 -6.21 5.72
C GLN A 45 -4.18 -5.15 6.28
N ASP A 46 -5.48 -5.32 6.04
CA ASP A 46 -6.52 -4.45 6.58
C ASP A 46 -7.81 -5.23 6.91
N GLY A 47 -8.83 -4.52 7.42
CA GLY A 47 -10.11 -5.11 7.78
C GLY A 47 -10.05 -6.07 8.97
N GLY A 48 -9.24 -5.73 9.98
CA GLY A 48 -9.06 -6.54 11.19
C GLY A 48 -8.02 -7.65 11.07
N LEU A 49 -7.43 -7.85 9.88
CA LEU A 49 -6.29 -8.74 9.72
C LEU A 49 -5.04 -8.13 10.35
N ARG A 50 -4.31 -8.93 11.11
CA ARG A 50 -3.02 -8.58 11.70
C ARG A 50 -1.99 -9.66 11.33
N PRO A 51 -0.70 -9.31 11.27
CA PRO A 51 0.34 -10.31 11.11
C PRO A 51 0.42 -11.17 12.38
N PHE A 52 0.97 -12.37 12.27
CA PHE A 52 1.34 -13.14 13.45
C PHE A 52 2.35 -12.36 14.29
N HIS A 53 2.24 -12.48 15.60
CA HIS A 53 3.15 -11.85 16.55
C HIS A 53 4.54 -12.49 16.44
N PRO A 54 5.58 -11.77 16.01
CA PRO A 54 6.91 -12.36 15.87
C PRO A 54 7.53 -12.70 17.22
N ASP A 55 8.20 -13.86 17.32
CA ASP A 55 8.81 -14.35 18.57
C ASP A 55 9.84 -13.37 19.18
N LEU A 56 10.46 -12.54 18.35
CA LEU A 56 11.44 -11.53 18.79
C LEU A 56 10.79 -10.36 19.55
N ILE A 57 9.48 -10.17 19.41
CA ILE A 57 8.73 -9.11 20.09
C ILE A 57 8.10 -9.72 21.35
N PRO A 58 8.31 -9.14 22.55
CA PRO A 58 7.64 -9.60 23.78
C PRO A 58 6.12 -9.70 23.61
N ALA A 59 5.50 -10.71 24.23
CA ALA A 59 4.08 -11.02 24.01
C ALA A 59 3.12 -9.86 24.33
N ASN A 60 3.50 -8.97 25.25
CA ASN A 60 2.70 -7.82 25.67
C ASN A 60 3.04 -6.52 24.91
N ASP A 61 4.05 -6.53 24.05
CA ASP A 61 4.45 -5.34 23.29
C ASP A 61 3.57 -5.18 22.04
N PRO A 62 3.04 -3.98 21.75
CA PRO A 62 2.17 -3.78 20.59
C PRO A 62 2.95 -3.75 19.26
N LEU A 63 2.32 -4.29 18.21
CA LEU A 63 2.82 -4.30 16.83
C LEU A 63 2.54 -2.96 16.11
N GLY A 64 3.05 -1.87 16.67
CA GLY A 64 2.81 -0.50 16.21
C GLY A 64 2.07 0.34 17.25
N GLU A 65 0.89 0.84 16.92
CA GLU A 65 0.06 1.65 17.82
C GLU A 65 -0.44 0.88 19.04
N PRO A 66 -0.92 1.57 20.11
CA PRO A 66 -1.60 0.93 21.22
C PRO A 66 -2.67 -0.08 20.75
N ASN A 67 -2.75 -1.22 21.43
CA ASN A 67 -3.61 -2.37 21.07
C ASN A 67 -3.30 -3.00 19.70
N SER A 68 -2.15 -2.69 19.09
CA SER A 68 -1.80 -3.11 17.72
C SER A 68 -2.88 -2.71 16.70
N ALA A 69 -3.43 -1.50 16.86
CA ALA A 69 -4.52 -0.99 16.03
C ALA A 69 -4.09 -0.71 14.58
N ASN A 70 -2.87 -0.18 14.41
CA ASN A 70 -2.25 0.11 13.12
C ASN A 70 -0.73 0.20 13.27
N GLY A 71 0.01 0.11 12.17
CA GLY A 71 1.46 0.27 12.20
C GLY A 71 2.18 -0.37 11.01
N VAL A 72 3.51 -0.33 11.10
CA VAL A 72 4.42 -0.92 10.11
C VAL A 72 5.37 -1.84 10.84
N ILE A 73 5.59 -3.05 10.28
CA ILE A 73 6.61 -3.98 10.74
C ILE A 73 7.67 -4.12 9.64
N LEU A 74 8.92 -3.82 9.97
CA LEU A 74 10.08 -4.03 9.12
C LEU A 74 10.88 -5.20 9.68
N ILE A 75 10.98 -6.28 8.91
CA ILE A 75 11.70 -7.50 9.29
C ILE A 75 13.04 -7.51 8.56
N GLY A 76 14.13 -7.44 9.30
CA GLY A 76 15.50 -7.43 8.78
C GLY A 76 16.33 -8.58 9.32
N THR A 77 17.55 -8.71 8.81
CA THR A 77 18.50 -9.77 9.23
C THR A 77 19.06 -9.55 10.63
N LYS A 78 18.99 -8.32 11.16
CA LYS A 78 19.51 -7.94 12.48
C LYS A 78 18.43 -7.82 13.57
N GLY A 79 17.17 -7.97 13.19
CA GLY A 79 16.04 -7.81 14.08
C GLY A 79 14.79 -7.28 13.39
N ILE A 80 13.83 -6.85 14.21
CA ILE A 80 12.54 -6.33 13.78
C ILE A 80 12.39 -4.89 14.26
N MET A 81 11.94 -3.99 13.38
CA MET A 81 11.50 -2.66 13.75
C MET A 81 9.99 -2.57 13.59
N VAL A 82 9.31 -2.05 14.60
CA VAL A 82 7.89 -1.69 14.53
C VAL A 82 7.75 -0.18 14.64
N CYS A 83 6.82 0.37 13.87
CA CYS A 83 6.46 1.79 13.92
C CYS A 83 4.95 1.93 14.04
N ASN A 84 4.49 3.02 14.65
CA ASN A 84 3.09 3.45 14.53
C ASN A 84 2.80 3.91 13.09
N THR A 85 1.55 4.29 12.83
CA THR A 85 1.15 4.86 11.53
C THR A 85 2.07 6.03 11.15
N TYR A 86 2.38 6.14 9.85
CA TYR A 86 3.30 7.14 9.30
C TYR A 86 4.76 7.03 9.76
N GLY A 87 5.16 5.89 10.35
CA GLY A 87 6.55 5.64 10.73
C GLY A 87 6.97 6.32 12.03
N VAL A 88 6.02 6.82 12.82
CA VAL A 88 6.31 7.50 14.09
C VAL A 88 6.57 6.50 15.21
N ASN A 89 7.28 6.96 16.26
CA ASN A 89 7.61 6.18 17.45
C ASN A 89 8.24 4.79 17.14
N PRO A 90 9.32 4.71 16.35
CA PRO A 90 9.92 3.42 16.01
C PRO A 90 10.50 2.75 17.26
N ARG A 91 10.30 1.43 17.33
CA ARG A 91 10.88 0.53 18.33
C ARG A 91 11.59 -0.61 17.62
N ILE A 92 12.82 -0.91 18.00
CA ILE A 92 13.66 -1.92 17.38
C ILE A 92 13.92 -3.04 18.40
N TYR A 93 13.69 -4.27 17.98
CA TYR A 93 14.00 -5.49 18.71
C TYR A 93 15.13 -6.20 17.94
N LYS A 94 16.34 -6.21 18.49
CA LYS A 94 17.51 -6.84 17.87
C LYS A 94 17.58 -8.33 18.22
N ASN A 95 18.23 -9.11 17.36
CA ASN A 95 18.41 -10.56 17.58
C ASN A 95 19.18 -10.93 18.86
N ASN A 96 19.95 -9.99 19.43
CA ASN A 96 20.67 -10.18 20.69
C ASN A 96 19.80 -9.88 21.93
N GLY A 97 18.50 -9.62 21.76
CA GLY A 97 17.57 -9.30 22.84
C GLY A 97 17.51 -7.81 23.23
N GLU A 98 18.34 -6.97 22.63
CA GLU A 98 18.32 -5.53 22.89
C GLU A 98 17.07 -4.88 22.27
N LYS A 99 16.37 -4.09 23.09
CA LYS A 99 15.26 -3.24 22.66
C LYS A 99 15.72 -1.78 22.63
N ILE A 100 15.56 -1.11 21.49
CA ILE A 100 15.81 0.32 21.32
C ILE A 100 14.49 1.02 21.04
N GLU A 101 14.20 2.05 21.82
CA GLU A 101 13.08 2.95 21.54
C GLU A 101 13.63 4.28 21.01
N SER A 102 12.95 4.85 20.01
CA SER A 102 13.29 6.20 19.57
C SER A 102 13.22 7.15 20.77
N PRO A 103 14.18 8.08 20.92
CA PRO A 103 13.98 9.19 21.84
C PRO A 103 12.65 9.87 21.47
N LYS A 104 11.88 10.26 22.50
CA LYS A 104 10.72 11.12 22.29
C LYS A 104 11.20 12.33 21.49
N PRO A 105 10.47 12.77 20.46
CA PRO A 105 10.84 13.96 19.74
C PRO A 105 11.10 15.06 20.77
N THR A 106 12.35 15.54 20.85
CA THR A 106 12.61 16.79 21.53
C THR A 106 11.74 17.81 20.80
N ALA A 107 11.11 18.73 21.53
CA ALA A 107 10.36 19.82 20.92
C ALA A 107 11.35 20.77 20.22
N ASP A 108 12.00 20.31 19.15
CA ASP A 108 13.12 20.97 18.51
C ASP A 108 12.68 21.66 17.22
N ALA A 109 12.80 22.99 17.27
CA ALA A 109 13.15 24.03 16.28
C ALA A 109 12.89 23.87 14.76
N THR A 110 12.64 22.68 14.24
CA THR A 110 12.47 22.37 12.81
C THR A 110 11.01 22.22 12.38
N MET A 111 10.07 22.20 13.34
CA MET A 111 8.64 22.18 13.05
C MET A 111 8.21 23.48 12.38
N ILE A 112 7.80 23.37 11.12
CA ILE A 112 7.24 24.49 10.36
C ILE A 112 5.91 24.87 11.02
N LYS A 113 5.83 26.06 11.62
CA LYS A 113 4.65 26.55 12.35
C LYS A 113 3.44 26.88 11.48
N LEU A 114 3.45 26.47 10.21
CA LEU A 114 2.32 26.62 9.31
C LEU A 114 1.40 25.39 9.43
N PRO A 115 0.09 25.55 9.14
CA PRO A 115 -0.81 24.43 8.99
C PRO A 115 -0.21 23.36 8.07
N GLU A 116 -0.39 22.09 8.45
CA GLU A 116 0.11 20.92 7.69
C GLU A 116 1.61 21.01 7.32
N ASN A 117 2.42 21.57 8.23
CA ASN A 117 3.86 21.78 8.01
C ASN A 117 4.17 22.65 6.77
N GLY A 118 3.24 23.53 6.36
CA GLY A 118 3.40 24.45 5.25
C GLY A 118 3.35 23.81 3.87
N HIS A 119 2.77 22.61 3.75
CA HIS A 119 2.68 21.87 2.48
C HIS A 119 2.07 22.70 1.34
N GLN A 120 0.89 23.30 1.58
CA GLN A 120 0.18 24.12 0.59
C GLN A 120 0.95 25.39 0.21
N ALA A 121 1.54 26.06 1.21
CA ALA A 121 2.32 27.28 0.98
C ALA A 121 3.53 26.99 0.09
N ARG A 122 4.27 25.91 0.38
CA ARG A 122 5.41 25.47 -0.44
C ARG A 122 5.00 25.14 -1.88
N TRP A 123 3.86 24.47 -2.05
CA TRP A 123 3.32 24.19 -3.38
C TRP A 123 2.96 25.46 -4.15
N ALA A 124 2.23 26.39 -3.52
CA ALA A 124 1.85 27.66 -4.15
C ALA A 124 3.07 28.49 -4.58
N GLU A 125 4.10 28.58 -3.73
CA GLU A 125 5.34 29.29 -4.08
C GLU A 125 6.15 28.57 -5.17
N ALA A 126 6.17 27.24 -5.17
CA ALA A 126 6.76 26.47 -6.27
C ALA A 126 6.05 26.75 -7.61
N CYS A 127 4.72 26.81 -7.63
CA CYS A 127 3.96 27.16 -8.82
C CYS A 127 4.30 28.56 -9.35
N LYS A 128 4.41 29.56 -8.46
CA LYS A 128 4.75 30.94 -8.85
C LYS A 128 6.16 31.06 -9.44
N THR A 129 7.11 30.26 -8.95
CA THR A 129 8.51 30.28 -9.43
C THR A 129 8.75 29.41 -10.67
N GLY A 130 7.80 28.56 -11.04
CA GLY A 130 7.83 27.77 -12.27
C GLY A 130 8.45 26.38 -12.13
N TYR A 131 8.15 25.52 -13.11
CA TYR A 131 8.66 24.15 -13.18
C TYR A 131 10.19 24.13 -13.28
N GLY A 132 10.84 23.25 -12.51
CA GLY A 132 12.29 23.12 -12.49
C GLY A 132 13.03 24.12 -11.60
N SER A 133 12.33 25.09 -10.98
CA SER A 133 12.89 26.03 -10.00
C SER A 133 13.44 25.31 -8.76
N ALA A 134 14.23 26.02 -7.96
CA ALA A 134 14.72 25.51 -6.69
C ALA A 134 13.57 25.16 -5.72
N LEU A 135 12.50 25.96 -5.69
CA LEU A 135 11.33 25.69 -4.86
C LEU A 135 10.52 24.48 -5.36
N HIS A 136 10.38 24.32 -6.69
CA HIS A 136 9.78 23.13 -7.28
C HIS A 136 10.55 21.85 -6.92
N LYS A 137 11.88 21.87 -7.07
CA LYS A 137 12.75 20.72 -6.73
C LYS A 137 12.82 20.46 -5.21
N GLY A 138 12.51 21.47 -4.40
CA GLY A 138 12.48 21.39 -2.93
C GLY A 138 11.14 20.94 -2.34
N LEU A 139 10.15 20.58 -3.16
CA LEU A 139 8.87 20.08 -2.68
C LEU A 139 9.04 18.77 -1.90
N THR A 140 8.40 18.66 -0.74
CA THR A 140 8.45 17.46 0.12
C THR A 140 7.60 16.31 -0.39
N SER A 141 6.72 16.56 -1.37
CA SER A 141 5.88 15.57 -2.04
C SER A 141 5.83 15.88 -3.55
N SER A 142 6.99 15.83 -4.21
CA SER A 142 7.07 15.98 -5.68
C SER A 142 6.26 14.88 -6.37
N PHE A 143 5.67 15.18 -7.52
CA PHE A 143 4.99 14.18 -8.36
C PHE A 143 5.93 13.07 -8.86
N ASP A 144 7.23 13.35 -8.98
CA ASP A 144 8.26 12.36 -9.34
C ASP A 144 8.37 11.25 -8.28
N PHE A 145 7.98 11.54 -7.04
CA PHE A 145 7.93 10.58 -5.94
C PHE A 145 6.50 10.09 -5.68
N ALA A 146 5.55 11.02 -5.55
CA ALA A 146 4.17 10.73 -5.20
C ALA A 146 3.46 9.89 -6.29
N GLY A 147 3.75 10.12 -7.56
CA GLY A 147 3.19 9.36 -8.68
C GLY A 147 3.52 7.87 -8.59
N PRO A 148 4.81 7.46 -8.64
CA PRO A 148 5.20 6.06 -8.49
C PRO A 148 4.77 5.43 -7.16
N LEU A 149 4.74 6.21 -6.07
CA LEU A 149 4.22 5.73 -4.79
C LEU A 149 2.72 5.40 -4.88
N THR A 150 1.91 6.30 -5.45
CA THR A 150 0.48 6.07 -5.67
C THR A 150 0.26 4.87 -6.60
N GLU A 151 1.03 4.76 -7.68
CA GLU A 151 0.98 3.59 -8.58
C GLU A 151 1.18 2.28 -7.80
N ALA A 152 2.22 2.20 -6.97
CA ALA A 152 2.51 1.00 -6.18
C ALA A 152 1.35 0.59 -5.26
N ILE A 153 0.69 1.56 -4.62
CA ILE A 153 -0.48 1.29 -3.76
C ILE A 153 -1.71 0.87 -4.60
N LEU A 154 -1.95 1.54 -5.73
CA LEU A 154 -3.06 1.21 -6.63
C LEU A 154 -2.94 -0.20 -7.24
N MET A 155 -1.73 -0.74 -7.38
CA MET A 155 -1.54 -2.15 -7.76
C MET A 155 -2.16 -3.13 -6.76
N GLY A 156 -2.25 -2.76 -5.48
CA GLY A 156 -2.99 -3.55 -4.50
C GLY A 156 -4.49 -3.57 -4.79
N ASN A 157 -5.08 -2.40 -5.07
CA ASN A 157 -6.49 -2.30 -5.45
C ASN A 157 -6.79 -3.02 -6.75
N LEU A 158 -5.91 -2.91 -7.75
CA LEU A 158 -6.03 -3.66 -9.00
C LEU A 158 -6.08 -5.16 -8.74
N ALA A 159 -5.19 -5.68 -7.88
CA ALA A 159 -5.18 -7.09 -7.52
C ALA A 159 -6.47 -7.52 -6.80
N ILE A 160 -6.96 -6.69 -5.86
CA ILE A 160 -8.23 -6.92 -5.14
C ILE A 160 -9.42 -6.95 -6.12
N ARG A 161 -9.52 -6.01 -7.04
CA ARG A 161 -10.61 -6.00 -8.05
C ARG A 161 -10.51 -7.19 -9.00
N SER A 162 -9.30 -7.54 -9.42
CA SER A 162 -9.05 -8.71 -10.26
C SER A 162 -9.43 -10.01 -9.56
N TYR A 163 -9.25 -10.11 -8.24
CA TYR A 163 -9.65 -11.29 -7.46
C TYR A 163 -11.14 -11.62 -7.57
N ASN A 164 -11.98 -10.59 -7.70
CA ASN A 164 -13.43 -10.71 -7.80
C ASN A 164 -13.93 -10.92 -9.23
N LEU A 165 -13.09 -10.76 -10.25
CA LEU A 165 -13.47 -11.09 -11.63
C LEU A 165 -13.87 -12.56 -11.71
N ARG A 166 -15.11 -12.79 -12.16
CA ARG A 166 -15.68 -14.12 -12.27
C ARG A 166 -16.49 -14.28 -13.55
N ARG A 167 -16.52 -15.50 -14.08
CA ARG A 167 -17.41 -15.92 -15.18
C ARG A 167 -18.07 -17.24 -14.82
N GLU A 168 -19.25 -17.51 -15.39
CA GLU A 168 -19.93 -18.79 -15.18
C GLU A 168 -19.05 -19.96 -15.61
N ASP A 169 -19.10 -21.05 -14.84
CA ASP A 169 -18.36 -22.27 -15.15
C ASP A 169 -19.15 -23.10 -16.17
N PRO A 170 -18.65 -23.27 -17.41
CA PRO A 170 -19.37 -24.02 -18.45
C PRO A 170 -19.49 -25.52 -18.12
N LYS A 171 -18.73 -26.02 -17.13
CA LYS A 171 -18.73 -27.43 -16.73
C LYS A 171 -19.56 -27.69 -15.48
N ARG A 172 -19.96 -26.64 -14.74
CA ARG A 172 -20.65 -26.77 -13.45
C ARG A 172 -21.75 -25.72 -13.32
N ALA A 173 -22.99 -26.18 -13.33
CA ALA A 173 -24.15 -25.32 -13.08
C ALA A 173 -24.00 -24.60 -11.73
N ASN A 174 -24.37 -23.32 -11.69
CA ASN A 174 -24.30 -22.45 -10.51
C ASN A 174 -22.89 -22.30 -9.90
N ALA A 175 -21.83 -22.52 -10.69
CA ALA A 175 -20.46 -22.27 -10.28
C ALA A 175 -19.82 -21.15 -11.10
N PHE A 176 -18.77 -20.54 -10.54
CA PHE A 176 -18.01 -19.48 -11.20
C PHE A 176 -16.52 -19.81 -11.23
N LEU A 177 -15.87 -19.45 -12.33
CA LEU A 177 -14.42 -19.43 -12.49
C LEU A 177 -13.89 -18.06 -12.07
N TYR A 178 -12.86 -18.03 -11.23
CA TYR A 178 -12.24 -16.80 -10.73
C TYR A 178 -10.79 -16.68 -11.21
N GLU A 179 -10.62 -16.25 -12.45
CA GLU A 179 -9.33 -16.32 -13.13
C GLU A 179 -8.30 -15.31 -12.64
N GLY A 180 -8.76 -14.23 -12.01
CA GLY A 180 -7.87 -13.22 -11.41
C GLY A 180 -7.29 -13.62 -10.05
N ARG A 181 -7.69 -14.77 -9.48
CA ARG A 181 -7.11 -15.32 -8.23
C ARG A 181 -5.75 -15.96 -8.47
N LYS A 182 -4.81 -15.17 -8.98
CA LYS A 182 -3.44 -15.58 -9.32
C LYS A 182 -2.44 -14.45 -9.08
N LYS A 183 -1.15 -14.75 -9.21
CA LYS A 183 -0.10 -13.72 -9.22
C LYS A 183 -0.26 -12.89 -10.51
N LEU A 184 -0.38 -11.58 -10.37
CA LEU A 184 -0.38 -10.65 -11.50
C LEU A 184 1.04 -10.13 -11.75
N LEU A 185 1.41 -9.99 -13.02
CA LEU A 185 2.71 -9.47 -13.45
C LEU A 185 2.51 -8.06 -14.02
N TRP A 186 3.12 -7.07 -13.37
CA TRP A 186 3.01 -5.67 -13.72
C TRP A 186 4.20 -5.21 -14.55
N ASP A 187 3.93 -4.56 -15.68
CA ASP A 187 4.87 -3.80 -16.48
C ASP A 187 4.62 -2.32 -16.21
N GLY A 188 5.42 -1.73 -15.31
CA GLY A 188 5.26 -0.33 -14.89
C GLY A 188 5.60 0.68 -15.98
N THR A 189 6.50 0.35 -16.92
CA THR A 189 6.83 1.25 -18.03
C THR A 189 5.65 1.39 -18.99
N ASN A 190 4.98 0.29 -19.32
CA ASN A 190 3.81 0.32 -20.21
C ASN A 190 2.48 0.44 -19.46
N MET A 191 2.51 0.53 -18.13
CA MET A 191 1.35 0.51 -17.25
C MET A 191 0.35 -0.59 -17.61
N LYS A 192 0.75 -1.86 -17.55
CA LYS A 192 -0.15 -2.98 -17.86
C LYS A 192 0.15 -4.25 -17.09
N ILE A 193 -0.89 -5.05 -16.89
CA ILE A 193 -0.80 -6.45 -16.48
C ILE A 193 -0.53 -7.29 -17.72
N THR A 194 0.50 -8.14 -17.67
CA THR A 194 0.98 -8.90 -18.83
C THR A 194 0.51 -10.34 -18.91
N ASN A 195 -0.08 -10.86 -17.83
CA ASN A 195 -0.49 -12.27 -17.72
C ASN A 195 -1.99 -12.47 -17.43
N PHE A 196 -2.78 -11.39 -17.54
CA PHE A 196 -4.24 -11.40 -17.40
C PHE A 196 -4.82 -10.12 -17.99
N ASP A 197 -5.24 -10.16 -19.24
CA ASP A 197 -5.63 -8.96 -19.98
C ASP A 197 -6.86 -8.28 -19.41
N GLU A 198 -7.83 -9.04 -18.89
CA GLU A 198 -9.04 -8.52 -18.28
C GLU A 198 -8.75 -7.64 -17.06
N ALA A 199 -7.64 -7.84 -16.34
CA ALA A 199 -7.25 -6.96 -15.24
C ALA A 199 -6.93 -5.53 -15.71
N ASN A 200 -6.54 -5.34 -16.98
CA ASN A 200 -6.19 -4.03 -17.51
C ASN A 200 -7.38 -3.05 -17.55
N GLN A 201 -8.62 -3.55 -17.45
CA GLN A 201 -9.81 -2.71 -17.28
C GLN A 201 -9.77 -1.86 -16.01
N PHE A 202 -8.93 -2.22 -15.03
CA PHE A 202 -8.78 -1.49 -13.76
C PHE A 202 -7.59 -0.53 -13.73
N VAL A 203 -6.75 -0.52 -14.77
CA VAL A 203 -5.55 0.33 -14.83
C VAL A 203 -5.92 1.78 -15.16
N LYS A 204 -6.88 1.97 -16.07
CA LYS A 204 -7.33 3.29 -16.49
C LYS A 204 -8.84 3.40 -16.35
N ARG A 205 -9.28 4.62 -16.07
CA ARG A 205 -10.71 4.96 -16.07
C ARG A 205 -11.13 5.38 -17.48
N ASN A 206 -12.30 4.93 -17.90
CA ASN A 206 -12.98 5.52 -19.05
C ASN A 206 -13.50 6.91 -18.64
N TYR A 207 -12.90 7.95 -19.21
CA TYR A 207 -13.38 9.32 -19.00
C TYR A 207 -14.78 9.49 -19.59
N ARG A 208 -15.56 10.38 -18.99
CA ARG A 208 -16.86 10.78 -19.54
C ARG A 208 -16.64 11.38 -20.94
N SER A 209 -17.55 11.11 -21.87
CA SER A 209 -17.51 11.71 -23.21
C SER A 209 -17.30 13.23 -23.15
N GLY A 210 -16.37 13.74 -23.96
CA GLY A 210 -15.93 15.14 -23.97
C GLY A 210 -14.79 15.48 -23.00
N TRP A 211 -14.37 14.56 -22.12
CA TRP A 211 -13.24 14.75 -21.21
C TRP A 211 -12.05 13.89 -21.63
N SER A 212 -10.85 14.49 -21.70
CA SER A 212 -9.58 13.79 -21.92
C SER A 212 -8.45 14.51 -21.19
N LEU A 213 -7.35 13.79 -20.90
CA LEU A 213 -6.15 14.39 -20.30
C LEU A 213 -5.21 15.03 -21.32
N GLY A 214 -5.54 14.99 -22.62
CA GLY A 214 -4.72 15.61 -23.68
C GLY A 214 -3.30 15.04 -23.82
N VAL A 215 -3.07 13.83 -23.32
CA VAL A 215 -1.79 13.08 -23.37
C VAL A 215 -1.84 11.95 -24.37
#